data_AF-A0A957TBC0-F1
#
_entry.id   AF-A0A957TBC0-F1
#
_cell.length_a   1.000
_cell.length_b   1.000
_cell.length_c   1.000
_cell.angle_alpha   90.00
_cell.angle_beta   90.00
_cell.angle_gamma   90.00
#
_symmetry.space_group_name_H-M   'P 1'
#
loop_
_entity.id
_entity.type
_entity.pdbx_description
1 polymer ?
#
loop_
_entity_poly.entity_id
_entity_poly.type
_entity_poly.pdbx_seq_one_letter_code
_entity_poly.pdbx_strand_id
1 'polypeptide(L)'
;MAPKFEKAKAIEKENIVVDGVDISGHWNRMFEQRVITEYTPELIEKIADIPNAESFANCYQCAKCVAVCPVDVVGNYGPRKLYRYAQTGMDLTEAPELWLCTTCANCLRVCPKEVNMVKIMPAAREQAILDGKFVPNELQQAFENTAKSGNPLGTASA
;
A
#
# COMPACT_ATOMS: atom_id res chain seq x y z
N MET A 1 -4.49 13.48 -1.18
CA MET A 1 -4.42 14.28 -2.42
C MET A 1 -3.74 13.40 -3.45
N ALA A 2 -4.47 12.87 -4.45
CA ALA A 2 -3.84 11.99 -5.44
C ALA A 2 -2.73 12.77 -6.18
N PRO A 3 -1.54 12.19 -6.39
CA PRO A 3 -0.50 12.86 -7.16
C PRO A 3 -1.10 13.25 -8.52
N LYS A 4 -0.95 14.53 -8.90
CA LYS A 4 -1.42 15.03 -10.19
C LYS A 4 -0.59 14.35 -11.26
N PHE A 5 -1.03 13.20 -11.75
CA PHE A 5 -0.43 12.57 -12.91
C PHE A 5 -0.54 13.56 -14.08
N GLU A 6 0.60 14.07 -14.57
CA GLU A 6 0.59 14.89 -15.78
C GLU A 6 -0.05 14.07 -16.91
N LYS A 7 -0.95 14.71 -17.67
CA LYS A 7 -1.55 14.10 -18.86
C LYS A 7 -0.44 13.78 -19.86
N ALA A 8 -0.65 12.77 -20.71
CA ALA A 8 0.28 12.51 -21.81
C ALA A 8 0.50 13.79 -22.63
N LYS A 9 1.76 14.15 -22.80
CA LYS A 9 2.18 15.09 -23.82
C LYS A 9 2.45 14.27 -25.09
N ALA A 10 1.71 14.59 -26.14
CA ALA A 10 1.93 14.01 -27.45
C ALA A 10 2.81 14.96 -28.25
N ILE A 11 3.84 14.41 -28.90
CA ILE A 11 4.69 15.10 -29.85
C ILE A 11 4.26 14.65 -31.24
N GLU A 12 3.93 15.61 -32.09
CA GLU A 12 3.60 15.40 -33.50
C GLU A 12 4.45 16.36 -34.33
N LYS A 13 5.13 15.84 -35.35
CA LYS A 13 5.97 16.64 -36.24
C LYS A 13 5.23 16.91 -37.53
N GLU A 14 5.26 18.15 -38.02
CA GLU A 14 4.58 18.49 -39.27
C GLU A 14 5.23 17.84 -40.48
N ASN A 15 6.57 17.76 -40.52
CA ASN A 15 7.33 17.18 -41.61
C ASN A 15 8.47 16.29 -41.10
N ILE A 16 8.47 15.01 -41.45
CA ILE A 16 9.54 14.08 -41.06
C ILE A 16 9.66 12.92 -42.05
N VAL A 17 10.89 12.68 -42.49
CA VAL A 17 11.27 11.53 -43.33
C VAL A 17 12.24 10.67 -42.52
N VAL A 18 11.90 9.39 -42.35
CA VAL A 18 12.75 8.40 -41.66
C VAL A 18 13.05 7.28 -42.65
N ASP A 19 14.33 7.00 -42.86
CA ASP A 19 14.80 5.96 -43.79
C ASP A 19 14.19 6.04 -45.20
N GLY A 20 13.96 7.27 -45.69
CA GLY A 20 13.37 7.54 -47.01
C GLY A 20 11.84 7.41 -47.06
N VAL A 21 11.19 7.13 -45.93
CA VAL A 21 9.72 7.07 -45.80
C VAL A 21 9.21 8.36 -45.17
N ASP A 22 8.32 9.06 -45.87
CA ASP A 22 7.62 10.22 -45.36
C ASP A 22 6.55 9.79 -44.35
N ILE A 23 6.73 10.21 -43.09
CA ILE A 23 5.82 9.96 -41.97
C ILE A 23 5.25 11.28 -41.43
N SER A 24 5.07 12.27 -42.29
CA SER A 24 4.46 13.57 -41.94
C SER A 24 2.98 13.42 -41.54
N GLY A 25 2.56 14.18 -40.53
CA GLY A 25 1.21 14.14 -39.95
C GLY A 25 1.00 13.14 -38.80
N HIS A 26 -0.25 12.76 -38.53
CA HIS A 26 -0.63 12.02 -37.33
C HIS A 26 0.09 10.68 -37.09
N TRP A 27 0.66 10.07 -38.14
CA TRP A 27 1.38 8.80 -38.06
C TRP A 27 2.68 8.86 -37.26
N ASN A 28 3.24 10.07 -37.08
CA ASN A 28 4.41 10.29 -36.22
C ASN A 28 4.08 10.73 -34.80
N ARG A 29 2.79 10.74 -34.42
CA ARG A 29 2.38 11.13 -33.08
C ARG A 29 2.95 10.14 -32.07
N MET A 30 3.95 10.57 -31.32
CA MET A 30 4.57 9.81 -30.24
C MET A 30 4.21 10.44 -28.89
N PHE A 31 4.15 9.62 -27.84
CA PHE A 31 4.01 10.13 -26.49
C PHE A 31 5.38 10.30 -25.84
N GLU A 32 5.55 11.37 -25.07
CA GLU A 32 6.73 11.52 -24.23
C GLU A 32 6.80 10.41 -23.18
N GLN A 33 8.03 10.03 -22.81
CA GLN A 33 8.26 9.08 -21.74
C GLN A 33 7.67 9.63 -20.44
N ARG A 34 6.69 8.92 -19.90
CA ARG A 34 6.13 9.23 -18.57
C ARG A 34 7.02 8.58 -17.51
N VAL A 35 7.91 9.36 -16.92
CA VAL A 35 8.65 8.93 -15.73
C VAL A 35 7.92 9.47 -14.51
N ILE A 36 7.56 8.60 -13.58
CA ILE A 36 7.13 9.01 -12.24
C ILE A 36 8.42 9.25 -11.46
N THR A 37 8.79 10.51 -11.24
CA THR A 37 9.97 10.89 -10.45
C THR A 37 9.61 11.14 -8.99
N GLU A 38 8.36 11.47 -8.72
CA GLU A 38 7.83 11.79 -7.39
C GLU A 38 7.34 10.50 -6.70
N TYR A 39 8.28 9.66 -6.27
CA TYR A 39 7.99 8.69 -5.22
C TYR A 39 8.28 9.35 -3.86
N THR A 40 7.46 9.03 -2.85
CA THR A 40 7.71 9.43 -1.47
C THR A 40 8.32 8.23 -0.72
N PRO A 41 9.65 8.01 -0.82
CA PRO A 41 10.30 6.90 -0.12
C PRO A 41 10.17 7.05 1.40
N GLU A 42 9.95 8.27 1.90
CA GLU A 42 9.93 8.59 3.33
C GLU A 42 8.85 7.79 4.07
N LEU A 43 7.69 7.54 3.46
CA LEU A 43 6.62 6.75 4.07
C LEU A 43 6.94 5.25 4.09
N ILE A 44 7.68 4.76 3.10
CA ILE A 44 8.12 3.36 3.06
C ILE A 44 9.18 3.14 4.14
N GLU A 45 10.14 4.06 4.24
CA GLU A 45 11.18 4.06 5.27
C GLU A 45 10.57 4.17 6.66
N LYS A 46 9.64 5.12 6.87
CA LYS A 46 8.91 5.27 8.14
C LYS A 46 8.26 3.96 8.60
N ILE A 47 7.65 3.20 7.69
CA ILE A 47 7.03 1.90 8.03
C ILE A 47 8.11 0.84 8.26
N ALA A 48 9.17 0.83 7.46
CA ALA A 48 10.26 -0.13 7.59
C ALA A 48 11.08 0.05 8.87
N ASP A 49 11.13 1.26 9.42
CA ASP A 49 11.80 1.58 10.69
C ASP A 49 11.02 1.09 11.92
N ILE A 50 9.74 0.72 11.77
CA ILE A 50 8.96 0.14 12.87
C ILE A 50 9.53 -1.26 13.19
N PRO A 51 9.77 -1.60 14.47
CA PRO A 51 10.23 -2.92 14.85
C PRO A 51 9.35 -4.04 14.27
N ASN A 52 9.96 -5.05 13.64
CA ASN A 52 9.30 -6.16 12.93
C ASN A 52 8.64 -5.81 11.58
N ALA A 53 8.81 -4.59 11.07
CA ALA A 53 8.26 -4.17 9.78
C ALA A 53 9.32 -3.92 8.68
N GLU A 54 10.57 -4.28 8.93
CA GLU A 54 11.74 -3.99 8.07
C GLU A 54 11.56 -4.55 6.65
N SER A 55 10.91 -5.71 6.55
CA SER A 55 10.65 -6.38 5.27
C SER A 55 9.67 -5.62 4.36
N PHE A 56 9.01 -4.56 4.83
CA PHE A 56 8.08 -3.77 4.03
C PHE A 56 8.76 -3.16 2.79
N ALA A 57 9.96 -2.59 2.95
CA ALA A 57 10.74 -1.97 1.88
C ALA A 57 11.18 -2.94 0.75
N ASN A 58 11.09 -4.25 0.96
CA ASN A 58 11.47 -5.26 -0.03
C ASN A 58 10.43 -5.44 -1.16
N CYS A 59 9.27 -4.79 -1.07
CA CYS A 59 8.18 -4.99 -2.02
C CYS A 59 8.44 -4.29 -3.37
N TYR A 60 8.50 -5.09 -4.42
CA TYR A 60 8.61 -4.68 -5.83
C TYR A 60 7.30 -4.78 -6.64
N GLN A 61 6.14 -4.80 -5.98
CA GLN A 61 4.81 -4.73 -6.62
C GLN A 61 4.39 -5.87 -7.58
N CYS A 62 4.92 -7.09 -7.45
CA CYS A 62 4.53 -8.24 -8.32
C CYS A 62 3.07 -8.72 -8.21
N ALA A 63 2.30 -8.28 -7.21
CA ALA A 63 0.90 -8.61 -6.99
C ALA A 63 0.53 -10.07 -6.63
N LYS A 64 1.48 -11.00 -6.42
CA LYS A 64 1.16 -12.38 -6.01
C LYS A 64 0.29 -12.47 -4.74
N CYS A 65 0.46 -11.53 -3.81
CA CYS A 65 -0.30 -11.47 -2.57
C CYS A 65 -1.78 -11.11 -2.74
N VAL A 66 -2.16 -10.49 -3.87
CA VAL A 66 -3.53 -10.05 -4.17
C VAL A 66 -4.44 -11.27 -4.35
N ALA A 67 -4.03 -12.20 -5.22
CA ALA A 67 -4.80 -13.40 -5.56
C ALA A 67 -5.07 -14.36 -4.38
N VAL A 68 -4.26 -14.30 -3.32
CA VAL A 68 -4.39 -15.19 -2.15
C VAL A 68 -5.00 -14.52 -0.92
N CYS A 69 -5.31 -13.22 -1.01
CA CYS A 69 -5.86 -12.48 0.11
C CYS A 69 -7.38 -12.68 0.18
N PRO A 70 -7.93 -13.31 1.24
CA PRO A 70 -9.37 -13.52 1.34
C PRO A 70 -10.16 -12.21 1.43
N VAL A 71 -9.55 -11.16 1.98
CA VAL A 71 -10.19 -9.85 2.17
C VAL A 71 -10.29 -9.07 0.86
N ASP A 72 -9.32 -9.22 -0.05
CA ASP A 72 -9.40 -8.60 -1.39
C ASP A 72 -10.42 -9.30 -2.30
N VAL A 73 -10.74 -10.57 -2.04
CA VAL A 73 -11.78 -11.29 -2.79
C VAL A 73 -13.18 -10.74 -2.51
N VAL A 74 -13.45 -10.30 -1.27
CA VAL A 74 -14.78 -9.86 -0.84
C VAL A 74 -14.89 -8.35 -0.67
N GLY A 75 -13.80 -7.61 -0.75
CA GLY A 75 -13.77 -6.17 -0.47
C GLY A 75 -12.58 -5.48 -1.13
N ASN A 76 -12.46 -4.17 -0.88
CA ASN A 76 -11.38 -3.38 -1.45
C ASN A 76 -10.18 -3.32 -0.48
N TYR A 77 -9.40 -4.39 -0.43
CA TYR A 77 -8.19 -4.50 0.37
C TYR A 77 -7.03 -5.01 -0.48
N GLY A 78 -5.81 -5.11 0.05
CA GLY A 78 -4.77 -5.93 -0.57
C GLY A 78 -3.38 -5.51 -0.10
N PRO A 79 -2.48 -6.45 0.26
CA PRO A 79 -1.15 -6.09 0.74
C PRO A 79 -0.36 -5.25 -0.28
N ARG A 80 -0.55 -5.51 -1.58
CA ARG A 80 0.03 -4.69 -2.65
C ARG A 80 -0.53 -3.26 -2.66
N LYS A 81 -1.85 -3.09 -2.45
CA LYS A 81 -2.52 -1.79 -2.42
C LYS A 81 -2.04 -0.96 -1.22
N LEU A 82 -1.89 -1.58 -0.06
CA LEU A 82 -1.30 -0.94 1.13
C LEU A 82 0.12 -0.41 0.87
N TYR A 83 0.97 -1.22 0.23
CA TYR A 83 2.29 -0.73 -0.17
C TYR A 83 2.20 0.40 -1.20
N ARG A 84 1.22 0.35 -2.11
CA ARG A 84 0.99 1.41 -3.07
C ARG A 84 0.56 2.71 -2.39
N TYR A 85 -0.19 2.66 -1.28
CA TYR A 85 -0.54 3.86 -0.50
C TYR A 85 0.73 4.58 -0.03
N ALA A 86 1.66 3.85 0.59
CA ALA A 86 2.95 4.38 1.00
C ALA A 86 3.75 4.98 -0.18
N GLN A 87 3.79 4.29 -1.33
CA GLN A 87 4.44 4.82 -2.54
C GLN A 87 3.84 6.13 -3.07
N THR A 88 2.54 6.37 -2.83
CA THR A 88 1.80 7.52 -3.37
C THR A 88 1.61 8.64 -2.37
N GLY A 89 2.30 8.61 -1.22
CA GLY A 89 2.21 9.67 -0.22
C GLY A 89 1.05 9.51 0.77
N MET A 90 0.41 8.34 0.84
CA MET A 90 -0.63 8.05 1.82
C MET A 90 -0.05 7.20 2.96
N ASP A 91 -0.12 7.70 4.18
CA ASP A 91 0.38 6.99 5.36
C ASP A 91 -0.50 5.76 5.65
N LEU A 92 0.13 4.58 5.69
CA LEU A 92 -0.53 3.32 6.00
C LEU A 92 -1.21 3.32 7.37
N THR A 93 -0.63 4.06 8.34
CA THR A 93 -1.15 4.13 9.71
C THR A 93 -2.43 4.95 9.82
N GLU A 94 -2.79 5.72 8.79
CA GLU A 94 -4.04 6.50 8.73
C GLU A 94 -5.13 5.78 7.92
N ALA A 95 -4.75 4.77 7.13
CA ALA A 95 -5.67 4.06 6.27
C ALA A 95 -6.59 3.14 7.10
N PRO A 96 -7.94 3.27 6.99
CA PRO A 96 -8.87 2.33 7.62
C PRO A 96 -8.61 0.87 7.24
N GLU A 97 -8.08 0.64 6.04
CA GLU A 97 -7.71 -0.67 5.51
C GLU A 97 -6.64 -1.38 6.34
N LEU A 98 -5.86 -0.66 7.17
CA LEU A 98 -4.91 -1.24 8.13
C LEU A 98 -5.57 -2.31 9.03
N TRP A 99 -6.82 -2.07 9.41
CA TRP A 99 -7.58 -2.91 10.34
C TRP A 99 -8.23 -4.12 9.69
N LEU A 100 -8.25 -4.20 8.35
CA LEU A 100 -8.91 -5.29 7.63
C LEU A 100 -8.07 -6.57 7.53
N CYS A 101 -6.75 -6.50 7.73
CA CYS A 101 -5.90 -7.68 7.63
C CYS A 101 -6.23 -8.71 8.73
N THR A 102 -6.56 -9.94 8.32
CA THR A 102 -6.89 -11.06 9.21
C THR A 102 -5.67 -11.85 9.69
N THR A 103 -4.45 -11.37 9.39
CA THR A 103 -3.17 -12.02 9.76
C THR A 103 -3.05 -13.51 9.37
N CYS A 104 -3.78 -13.97 8.34
CA CYS A 104 -3.85 -15.37 7.90
C CYS A 104 -2.58 -15.95 7.23
N ALA A 105 -1.53 -15.15 7.04
CA ALA A 105 -0.23 -15.54 6.45
C ALA A 105 -0.20 -16.00 4.98
N ASN A 106 -1.33 -16.05 4.27
CA ASN A 106 -1.36 -16.49 2.87
C ASN A 106 -0.44 -15.67 1.94
N CYS A 107 -0.38 -14.36 2.14
CA CYS A 107 0.46 -13.47 1.34
C CYS A 107 1.97 -13.73 1.52
N LEU A 108 2.41 -14.14 2.71
CA LEU A 108 3.80 -14.48 2.99
C LEU A 108 4.22 -15.74 2.23
N ARG A 109 3.35 -16.76 2.17
CA ARG A 109 3.62 -18.05 1.51
C ARG A 109 3.93 -17.92 0.02
N VAL A 110 3.41 -16.89 -0.64
CA VAL A 110 3.59 -16.67 -2.09
C VAL A 110 4.53 -15.51 -2.42
N CYS A 111 5.06 -14.81 -1.41
CA CYS A 111 5.90 -13.63 -1.63
C CYS A 111 7.34 -14.05 -1.97
N PRO A 112 7.86 -13.73 -3.17
CA PRO A 112 9.22 -14.08 -3.58
C PRO A 112 10.30 -13.22 -2.89
N LYS A 113 9.89 -12.14 -2.22
CA LYS A 113 10.75 -11.21 -1.48
C LYS A 113 10.54 -11.32 0.04
N GLU A 114 9.74 -12.29 0.48
CA GLU A 114 9.49 -12.59 1.89
C GLU A 114 8.99 -11.38 2.71
N VAL A 115 8.20 -10.50 2.08
CA VAL A 115 7.55 -9.36 2.75
C VAL A 115 6.56 -9.90 3.79
N ASN A 116 6.91 -9.75 5.07
CA ASN A 116 6.19 -10.39 6.17
C ASN A 116 5.05 -9.51 6.69
N MET A 117 3.96 -9.45 5.92
CA MET A 117 2.77 -8.69 6.30
C MET A 117 2.11 -9.18 7.59
N VAL A 118 2.38 -10.42 8.02
CA VAL A 118 1.87 -10.95 9.30
C VAL A 118 2.50 -10.25 10.49
N LYS A 119 3.76 -9.82 10.36
CA LYS A 119 4.47 -9.02 11.37
C LYS A 119 4.26 -7.52 11.18
N ILE A 120 4.33 -7.04 9.94
CA ILE A 120 4.18 -5.61 9.60
C ILE A 120 2.82 -5.07 10.05
N MET A 121 1.72 -5.81 9.80
CA MET A 121 0.38 -5.27 10.07
C MET A 121 0.10 -5.05 11.57
N PRO A 122 0.40 -5.99 12.49
CA PRO A 122 0.35 -5.73 13.93
C PRO A 122 1.26 -4.58 14.37
N ALA A 123 2.50 -4.52 13.89
CA ALA A 123 3.44 -3.47 14.27
C ALA A 123 2.95 -2.07 13.84
N ALA A 124 2.41 -1.96 12.62
CA ALA A 124 1.83 -0.72 12.13
C ALA A 124 0.55 -0.32 12.89
N ARG A 125 -0.26 -1.29 13.38
CA ARG A 125 -1.43 -1.02 14.23
C ARG A 125 -1.04 -0.51 15.60
N GLU A 126 -0.01 -1.10 16.20
CA GLU A 126 0.57 -0.62 17.45
C GLU A 126 1.06 0.82 17.30
N GLN A 127 1.83 1.11 16.23
CA GLN A 127 2.27 2.47 15.96
C GLN A 127 1.11 3.44 15.74
N ALA A 128 0.06 3.03 15.02
CA ALA A 128 -1.13 3.86 14.82
C ALA A 128 -1.83 4.21 16.15
N ILE A 129 -1.89 3.26 17.09
CA ILE A 129 -2.43 3.50 18.44
C ILE A 129 -1.55 4.49 19.21
N LEU A 130 -0.22 4.30 19.19
CA LEU A 130 0.74 5.18 19.87
C LEU A 130 0.70 6.62 19.34
N ASP A 131 0.52 6.77 18.02
CA ASP A 131 0.40 8.06 17.35
C ASP A 131 -0.99 8.72 17.55
N GLY A 132 -1.93 8.06 18.24
CA GLY A 132 -3.29 8.56 18.44
C GLY A 132 -4.13 8.62 17.15
N LYS A 133 -3.82 7.77 16.17
CA LYS A 133 -4.52 7.70 14.87
C LYS A 133 -5.82 6.92 14.98
N PHE A 134 -6.52 6.82 13.85
CA PHE A 134 -7.83 6.16 13.77
C PHE A 134 -7.76 4.68 14.21
N VAL A 135 -8.62 4.34 15.17
CA VAL A 135 -8.87 2.98 15.64
C VAL A 135 -10.38 2.72 15.56
N PRO A 136 -10.85 1.59 14.99
CA PRO A 136 -12.27 1.23 15.00
C PRO A 136 -12.86 1.19 16.41
N ASN A 137 -14.10 1.68 16.57
CA ASN A 137 -14.76 1.80 17.88
C ASN A 137 -14.90 0.45 18.59
N GLU A 138 -15.14 -0.62 17.82
CA GLU A 138 -15.26 -1.98 18.33
C GLU A 138 -13.95 -2.46 18.98
N LEU A 139 -12.81 -2.05 18.42
CA LEU A 139 -11.49 -2.38 18.97
C LEU A 139 -11.14 -1.51 20.18
N GLN A 140 -11.56 -0.24 20.20
CA GLN A 140 -11.38 0.62 21.38
C GLN A 140 -12.05 0.02 22.61
N GLN A 141 -13.30 -0.47 22.47
CA GLN A 141 -14.00 -1.15 23.57
C GLN A 141 -13.25 -2.40 24.05
N ALA A 142 -12.70 -3.19 23.11
CA ALA A 142 -11.93 -4.38 23.46
C ALA A 142 -10.64 -4.03 24.22
N PHE A 143 -9.95 -2.94 23.85
CA PHE A 143 -8.76 -2.45 24.55
C PHE A 143 -9.11 -1.94 25.96
N GLU A 144 -10.19 -1.18 26.10
CA GLU A 144 -10.65 -0.73 27.42
C GLU A 144 -11.04 -1.89 28.34
N ASN A 145 -11.77 -2.88 27.80
CA ASN A 145 -12.15 -4.07 28.53
C ASN A 145 -10.92 -4.86 28.98
N THR A 146 -9.91 -4.97 28.10
CA THR A 146 -8.66 -5.65 28.43
C THR A 146 -7.92 -4.92 29.55
N ALA A 147 -7.89 -3.58 29.53
CA ALA A 147 -7.27 -2.77 30.57
C ALA A 147 -8.01 -2.84 31.93
N LYS A 148 -9.36 -2.89 31.91
CA LYS A 148 -10.20 -2.87 33.12
C LYS A 148 -10.39 -4.27 33.73
N SER A 149 -10.67 -5.26 32.89
CA SER A 149 -11.11 -6.61 33.30
C SER A 149 -10.07 -7.69 33.02
N GLY A 150 -8.93 -7.35 32.41
CA GLY A 150 -7.90 -8.31 32.03
C GLY A 150 -8.26 -9.21 30.84
N ASN A 151 -9.41 -8.99 30.20
CA ASN A 151 -9.86 -9.74 29.03
C ASN A 151 -10.68 -8.83 28.08
N PRO A 152 -10.66 -9.11 26.76
CA PRO A 152 -11.33 -8.25 25.77
C PRO A 152 -12.86 -8.32 25.82
N LEU A 153 -13.43 -9.38 26.42
CA LEU A 153 -14.88 -9.57 26.52
C LEU A 153 -15.51 -8.71 27.63
N GLY A 154 -14.71 -8.19 28.56
CA GLY A 154 -15.17 -7.37 29.67
C GLY A 154 -15.95 -8.14 30.75
N THR A 155 -16.02 -9.47 30.65
CA THR A 155 -16.66 -10.32 31.65
C THR A 155 -15.78 -10.44 32.88
N ALA A 156 -16.38 -10.66 34.06
CA ALA A 156 -15.61 -10.99 35.25
C ALA A 156 -14.80 -12.26 34.98
N SER A 157 -13.48 -12.18 35.13
CA SER A 157 -12.59 -13.33 35.06
C SER A 157 -13.06 -14.32 36.14
N ALA A 158 -13.53 -15.49 35.72
CA ALA A 158 -13.93 -16.57 36.62
C ALA A 158 -12.73 -17.10 37.41
#